data_AF-A0A6F9MX38-F1
#
_entry.id   AF-A0A6F9MX38-F1
#
_cell.length_a   1.000
_cell.length_b   1.000
_cell.length_c   1.000
_cell.angle_alpha   90.00
_cell.angle_beta   90.00
_cell.angle_gamma   90.00
#
_symmetry.space_group_name_H-M   'P 1'
#
loop_
_entity.id
_entity.type
_entity.pdbx_description
1 polymer ?
#
loop_
_entity_poly.entity_id
_entity_poly.type
_entity_poly.pdbx_seq_one_letter_code
_entity_poly.pdbx_strand_id
1 'polypeptide(L)'
;MNEINKTKNFYTLMCLAGFLIILLPVGIANFVFGYMLGDSPCTLCWGQREAMIFIGVMALFIVRYGMKGKYLAALLIMTAVGLYQSFAHYGNHAHRDLDQGFGLAVFGIHTYFWAEVVFWAVVLLLGVMFAFAPKFGSFDKELNGEKFRKFTKFSFAAVLISTLIVASNVFQAFVSTGIPPYVGQGDPVRFSLNPKYIIWSTEGWNGLWQNISFLGKRDVKAPDYAFAPASEKLGIKFDNDANNSPFVEIDDELKIIDEQTINFDKAINTLDYINDEFIASSKWDVAFLDNNFSTKEGFELDPYFSATIDPIIGIIPYKENKFLLMGSNKSFLRFAKNPNADEALQYADFVKGNDRFEGQGKDLGRGRLDTVRAKFNHVASMTTDDHYLYLATVPNNKDSKTFVISKISLKDLVLSAEFTPKAELKEGKTLGDLYITSMAFKDDEIYALSKNHNVIAIIDPAKEEVVKIIAFPSSIINARSIFFKDGRIHILSYQDGANKLYTLK
;
A
#
# COMPACT_ATOMS: atom_id res chain seq x y z
N MET A 1 24.89 12.58 46.10
CA MET A 1 23.84 13.60 45.96
C MET A 1 22.62 13.17 46.78
N ASN A 2 22.11 14.00 47.69
CA ASN A 2 20.93 13.69 48.51
C ASN A 2 19.76 13.26 47.60
N GLU A 3 19.10 12.13 47.89
CA GLU A 3 17.98 11.62 47.08
C GLU A 3 16.86 12.66 46.92
N ILE A 4 16.61 13.48 47.94
CA ILE A 4 15.63 14.59 47.86
C ILE A 4 16.04 15.63 46.80
N ASN A 5 17.34 15.90 46.64
CA ASN A 5 17.83 16.83 45.62
C ASN A 5 17.66 16.23 44.22
N LYS A 6 17.88 14.91 44.06
CA LYS A 6 17.56 14.20 42.80
C LYS A 6 16.07 14.30 42.49
N THR A 7 15.18 14.15 43.48
CA THR A 7 13.73 14.32 43.33
C THR A 7 13.35 15.72 42.86
N LYS A 8 13.92 16.76 43.49
CA LYS A 8 13.71 18.15 43.07
C LYS A 8 14.22 18.41 41.65
N ASN A 9 15.37 17.85 41.29
CA ASN A 9 15.92 17.94 39.95
C ASN A 9 15.03 17.22 38.93
N PHE A 10 14.55 16.00 39.23
CA PHE A 10 13.62 15.28 38.39
C PHE A 10 12.35 16.10 38.10
N TYR A 11 11.75 16.70 39.14
CA TYR A 11 10.59 17.57 38.94
C TYR A 11 10.91 18.84 38.14
N THR A 12 12.12 19.38 38.28
CA THR A 12 12.56 20.54 37.47
C THR A 12 12.67 20.15 36.00
N LEU A 13 13.28 18.99 35.71
CA LEU A 13 13.37 18.44 34.35
C LEU A 13 12.00 18.09 33.77
N MET A 14 11.10 17.51 34.58
CA MET A 14 9.73 17.21 34.17
C MET A 14 8.94 18.49 33.87
N CYS A 15 9.13 19.52 34.69
CA CYS A 15 8.54 20.84 34.44
C CYS A 15 9.07 21.47 33.17
N LEU A 16 10.39 21.37 32.93
CA LEU A 16 11.01 21.88 31.71
C LEU A 16 10.51 21.13 30.48
N ALA A 17 10.46 19.79 30.51
CA ALA A 17 9.96 18.98 29.41
C ALA A 17 8.49 19.28 29.09
N GLY A 18 7.62 19.29 30.12
CA GLY A 18 6.20 19.62 29.96
C GLY A 18 5.95 21.06 29.50
N PHE A 19 6.82 21.98 29.89
CA PHE A 19 6.77 23.36 29.41
C PHE A 19 7.22 23.47 27.95
N LEU A 20 8.38 22.89 27.59
CA LEU A 20 8.97 23.03 26.25
C LEU A 20 8.11 22.38 25.16
N ILE A 21 7.44 21.26 25.43
CA ILE A 21 6.53 20.65 24.45
C ILE A 21 5.31 21.53 24.16
N ILE A 22 4.86 22.37 25.11
CA ILE A 22 3.78 23.33 24.85
C ILE A 22 4.36 24.62 24.25
N LEU A 23 5.47 25.12 24.79
CA LEU A 23 6.07 26.39 24.36
C LEU A 23 6.56 26.34 22.92
N LEU A 24 7.28 25.28 22.54
CA LEU A 24 7.96 25.20 21.26
C LEU A 24 7.01 24.77 20.15
N PRO A 25 6.61 23.48 20.00
CA PRO A 25 5.83 23.10 18.82
C PRO A 25 4.42 23.71 18.85
N VAL A 26 3.70 23.68 19.98
CA VAL A 26 2.33 24.23 20.04
C VAL A 26 2.34 25.75 20.00
N GLY A 27 3.20 26.41 20.79
CA GLY A 27 3.31 27.86 20.82
C GLY A 27 3.76 28.46 19.49
N ILE A 28 4.81 27.91 18.87
CA ILE A 28 5.27 28.36 17.55
C ILE A 28 4.18 28.12 16.50
N ALA A 29 3.57 26.93 16.47
CA ALA A 29 2.56 26.61 15.47
C ALA A 29 1.28 27.46 15.63
N ASN A 30 0.95 27.87 16.85
CA ASN A 30 -0.16 28.79 17.09
C ASN A 30 0.19 30.22 16.71
N PHE A 31 1.15 30.83 17.42
CA PHE A 31 1.40 32.27 17.31
C PHE A 31 2.12 32.62 16.01
N VAL A 32 3.13 31.84 15.62
CA VAL A 32 3.92 32.13 14.42
C VAL A 32 3.22 31.57 13.19
N PHE A 33 2.99 30.26 13.13
CA PHE A 33 2.42 29.67 11.90
C PHE A 33 0.96 30.09 11.73
N GLY A 34 0.16 29.96 12.79
CA GLY A 34 -1.25 30.33 12.78
C GLY A 34 -1.50 31.83 12.58
N TYR A 35 -1.17 32.65 13.58
CA TYR A 35 -1.55 34.06 13.54
C TYR A 35 -0.68 34.94 12.65
N MET A 36 0.65 34.73 12.62
CA MET A 36 1.54 35.59 11.83
C MET A 36 1.60 35.18 10.36
N LEU A 37 1.64 33.87 10.07
CA LEU A 37 1.78 33.36 8.70
C LEU A 37 0.44 32.91 8.08
N GLY A 38 -0.61 32.77 8.89
CA GLY A 38 -1.92 32.33 8.44
C GLY A 38 -2.02 30.83 8.14
N ASP A 39 -1.02 30.03 8.49
CA ASP A 39 -1.00 28.58 8.26
C ASP A 39 -1.95 27.87 9.23
N SER A 40 -3.14 27.54 8.73
CA SER A 40 -4.16 26.86 9.51
C SER A 40 -3.84 25.37 9.63
N PRO A 41 -3.95 24.78 10.82
CA PRO A 41 -3.78 23.34 10.98
C PRO A 41 -4.92 22.54 10.34
N CYS A 42 -4.58 21.46 9.64
CA CYS A 42 -5.53 20.46 9.17
C CYS A 42 -6.06 19.60 10.34
N THR A 43 -7.05 18.73 10.05
CA THR A 43 -7.63 17.81 11.04
C THR A 43 -6.58 17.01 11.81
N LEU A 44 -5.55 16.49 11.12
CA LEU A 44 -4.50 15.70 11.76
C LEU A 44 -3.51 16.58 12.56
N CYS A 45 -3.19 17.78 12.08
CA CYS A 45 -2.39 18.75 12.84
C CYS A 45 -3.08 19.14 14.16
N TRP A 46 -4.41 19.29 14.17
CA TRP A 46 -5.16 19.54 15.40
C TRP A 46 -4.99 18.42 16.41
N GLY A 47 -5.18 17.16 15.97
CA GLY A 47 -5.00 15.99 16.83
C GLY A 47 -3.59 15.89 17.42
N GLN A 48 -2.56 16.20 16.60
CA GLN A 48 -1.17 16.22 17.07
C GLN A 48 -0.91 17.31 18.10
N ARG A 49 -1.43 18.53 17.91
CA ARG A 49 -1.33 19.62 18.91
C ARG A 49 -2.04 19.26 20.20
N GLU A 50 -3.22 18.66 20.11
CA GLU A 50 -3.97 18.17 21.26
C GLU A 50 -3.16 17.13 22.06
N ALA A 51 -2.55 16.15 21.39
CA ALA A 51 -1.69 15.16 22.03
C ALA A 51 -0.48 15.83 22.74
N MET A 52 0.19 16.78 22.09
CA MET A 52 1.31 17.53 22.70
C MET A 52 0.88 18.34 23.94
N ILE A 53 -0.28 19.00 23.87
CA ILE A 53 -0.87 19.73 25.00
C ILE A 53 -1.14 18.77 26.15
N PHE A 54 -1.78 17.63 25.90
CA PHE A 54 -2.10 16.66 26.94
C PHE A 54 -0.85 16.05 27.59
N ILE A 55 0.18 15.72 26.80
CA ILE A 55 1.49 15.28 27.32
C ILE A 55 2.08 16.35 28.24
N GLY A 56 2.14 17.61 27.78
CA GLY A 56 2.68 18.71 28.56
C GLY A 56 1.90 18.98 29.84
N VAL A 57 0.57 18.97 29.79
CA VAL A 57 -0.31 19.13 30.96
C VAL A 57 -0.13 17.97 31.94
N MET A 58 -0.03 16.72 31.48
CA MET A 58 0.25 15.57 32.35
C MET A 58 1.62 15.68 33.03
N ALA A 59 2.65 16.14 32.32
CA ALA A 59 3.96 16.40 32.91
C ALA A 59 3.88 17.50 34.00
N LEU A 60 3.14 18.59 33.76
CA LEU A 60 2.90 19.63 34.76
C LEU A 60 2.04 19.12 35.94
N PHE A 61 1.13 18.17 35.71
CA PHE A 61 0.39 17.50 36.78
C PHE A 61 1.30 16.62 37.64
N ILE A 62 2.28 15.92 37.06
CA ILE A 62 3.31 15.20 37.82
C ILE A 62 4.08 16.19 38.71
N VAL A 63 4.44 17.37 38.18
CA VAL A 63 5.13 18.43 38.93
C VAL A 63 4.28 18.99 40.06
N ARG A 64 2.97 19.17 39.86
CA ARG A 64 2.06 19.78 40.83
C ARG A 64 1.51 18.81 41.87
N TYR A 65 1.14 17.60 41.46
CA TYR A 65 0.44 16.62 42.30
C TYR A 65 1.30 15.44 42.74
N GLY A 66 2.60 15.47 42.40
CA GLY A 66 3.56 14.43 42.73
C GLY A 66 3.57 13.29 41.71
N MET A 67 4.56 12.40 41.86
CA MET A 67 4.74 11.28 40.94
C MET A 67 3.71 10.20 41.24
N LYS A 68 2.77 9.96 40.32
CA LYS A 68 1.75 8.90 40.43
C LYS A 68 1.74 8.06 39.17
N GLY A 69 1.60 6.75 39.32
CA GLY A 69 1.53 5.81 38.19
C GLY A 69 0.48 6.21 37.15
N LYS A 70 -0.70 6.69 37.57
CA LYS A 70 -1.77 7.12 36.66
C LYS A 70 -1.40 8.31 35.75
N TYR A 71 -0.62 9.27 36.23
CA TYR A 71 -0.21 10.42 35.41
C TYR A 71 0.87 10.01 34.41
N LEU A 72 1.79 9.15 34.85
CA LEU A 72 2.79 8.56 33.96
C LEU A 72 2.13 7.70 32.88
N ALA A 73 1.18 6.85 33.26
CA ALA A 73 0.42 6.02 32.33
C ALA A 73 -0.36 6.88 31.32
N ALA A 74 -1.06 7.93 31.79
CA ALA A 74 -1.75 8.86 30.90
C ALA A 74 -0.78 9.52 29.91
N LEU A 75 0.37 10.03 30.38
CA LEU A 75 1.40 10.62 29.52
C LEU A 75 1.88 9.64 28.43
N LEU A 76 2.17 8.39 28.81
CA LEU A 76 2.60 7.36 27.86
C LEU A 76 1.52 7.00 26.84
N ILE A 77 0.25 6.88 27.27
CA ILE A 77 -0.88 6.63 26.38
C ILE A 77 -1.04 7.77 25.38
N MET A 78 -1.00 9.03 25.84
CA MET A 78 -1.10 10.19 24.94
C MET A 78 0.07 10.27 23.97
N THR A 79 1.27 9.87 24.40
CA THR A 79 2.46 9.79 23.53
C THR A 79 2.30 8.71 22.46
N ALA A 80 1.77 7.53 22.83
CA ALA A 80 1.50 6.46 21.87
C ALA A 80 0.43 6.86 20.83
N VAL A 81 -0.64 7.53 21.28
CA VAL A 81 -1.66 8.09 20.37
C VAL A 81 -1.06 9.16 19.46
N GLY A 82 -0.22 10.05 20.01
CA GLY A 82 0.49 11.08 19.23
C GLY A 82 1.38 10.48 18.14
N LEU A 83 2.18 9.45 18.47
CA LEU A 83 3.00 8.71 17.52
C LEU A 83 2.16 8.06 16.41
N TYR A 84 1.05 7.42 16.77
CA TYR A 84 0.13 6.85 15.77
C TYR A 84 -0.41 7.94 14.82
N GLN A 85 -0.84 9.08 15.37
CA GLN A 85 -1.34 10.20 14.58
C GLN A 85 -0.26 10.80 13.67
N SER A 86 1.00 10.90 14.12
CA SER A 86 2.10 11.40 13.29
C SER A 86 2.49 10.43 12.19
N PHE A 87 2.53 9.12 12.45
CA PHE A 87 2.71 8.12 11.40
C PHE A 87 1.58 8.14 10.37
N ALA A 88 0.32 8.24 10.80
CA ALA A 88 -0.81 8.32 9.89
C ALA A 88 -0.74 9.57 9.01
N HIS A 89 -0.36 10.72 9.58
CA HIS A 89 -0.22 11.97 8.85
C HIS A 89 0.95 11.92 7.86
N TYR A 90 2.14 11.53 8.32
CA TYR A 90 3.33 11.40 7.48
C TYR A 90 3.12 10.38 6.36
N GLY A 91 2.52 9.22 6.65
CA GLY A 91 2.29 8.15 5.68
C GLY A 91 1.43 8.58 4.48
N ASN A 92 0.51 9.54 4.66
CA ASN A 92 -0.30 10.08 3.56
C ASN A 92 0.52 10.93 2.58
N HIS A 93 1.66 11.48 3.01
CA HIS A 93 2.52 12.35 2.21
C HIS A 93 3.87 11.72 1.84
N ALA A 94 4.24 10.59 2.44
CA ALA A 94 5.54 9.94 2.23
C ALA A 94 5.81 9.49 0.78
N HIS A 95 4.78 9.35 -0.05
CA HIS A 95 4.88 8.95 -1.46
C HIS A 95 4.90 10.12 -2.44
N ARG A 96 4.81 11.35 -1.95
CA ARG A 96 4.76 12.56 -2.78
C ARG A 96 6.14 12.88 -3.33
N ASP A 97 6.19 13.62 -4.44
CA ASP A 97 7.46 14.11 -4.96
C ASP A 97 8.06 15.18 -4.05
N LEU A 98 9.31 15.56 -4.34
CA LEU A 98 10.02 16.63 -3.63
C LEU A 98 9.12 17.87 -3.49
N ASP A 99 9.00 18.35 -2.25
CA ASP A 99 8.27 19.58 -1.86
C ASP A 99 6.75 19.61 -2.13
N GLN A 100 6.12 18.48 -2.49
CA GLN A 100 4.67 18.36 -2.67
C GLN A 100 3.87 18.20 -1.35
N GLY A 101 4.51 18.38 -0.20
CA GLY A 101 3.85 18.20 1.10
C GLY A 101 2.86 19.32 1.44
N PHE A 102 2.09 19.09 2.50
CA PHE A 102 1.09 20.03 3.01
C PHE A 102 1.64 20.90 4.16
N GLY A 103 1.23 22.17 4.19
CA GLY A 103 1.58 23.13 5.24
C GLY A 103 3.00 23.67 5.14
N LEU A 104 3.38 24.55 6.08
CA LEU A 104 4.71 25.17 6.07
C LEU A 104 5.85 24.14 6.25
N ALA A 105 7.00 24.43 5.64
CA ALA A 105 8.23 23.65 5.80
C ALA A 105 9.24 24.36 6.71
N VAL A 106 9.85 23.62 7.63
CA VAL A 106 10.93 24.06 8.51
C VAL A 106 12.15 23.20 8.21
N PHE A 107 13.26 23.85 7.84
CA PHE A 107 14.48 23.18 7.34
C PHE A 107 14.24 22.20 6.18
N GLY A 108 13.34 22.56 5.25
CA GLY A 108 13.02 21.73 4.08
C GLY A 108 12.09 20.55 4.37
N ILE A 109 11.53 20.45 5.59
CA ILE A 109 10.63 19.38 5.98
C ILE A 109 9.30 19.97 6.47
N HIS A 110 8.18 19.48 5.93
CA HIS A 110 6.85 19.94 6.30
C HIS A 110 6.51 19.63 7.77
N THR A 111 5.69 20.51 8.37
CA THR A 111 5.36 20.50 9.81
C THR A 111 4.80 19.18 10.35
N TYR A 112 4.10 18.38 9.53
CA TYR A 112 3.57 17.08 9.95
C TYR A 112 4.65 16.06 10.33
N PHE A 113 5.84 16.13 9.74
CA PHE A 113 6.96 15.26 10.12
C PHE A 113 7.64 15.74 11.40
N TRP A 114 7.67 17.06 11.65
CA TRP A 114 8.20 17.58 12.92
C TRP A 114 7.41 17.11 14.14
N ALA A 115 6.12 16.81 13.98
CA ALA A 115 5.33 16.17 15.03
C ALA A 115 5.89 14.79 15.42
N GLU A 116 6.31 13.97 14.45
CA GLU A 116 6.96 12.67 14.68
C GLU A 116 8.23 12.84 15.52
N VAL A 117 9.07 13.82 15.17
CA VAL A 117 10.31 14.13 15.90
C VAL A 117 10.00 14.53 17.35
N VAL A 118 8.97 15.35 17.58
CA VAL A 118 8.56 15.77 18.93
C VAL A 118 8.11 14.57 19.76
N PHE A 119 7.28 13.68 19.22
CA PHE A 119 6.79 12.53 19.99
C PHE A 119 7.91 11.52 20.31
N TRP A 120 8.86 11.27 19.40
CA TRP A 120 10.05 10.47 19.72
C TRP A 120 10.95 11.15 20.76
N ALA A 121 11.09 12.48 20.71
CA ALA A 121 11.82 13.21 21.74
C ALA A 121 11.16 13.04 23.12
N VAL A 122 9.82 13.00 23.21
CA VAL A 122 9.12 12.69 24.47
C VAL A 122 9.51 11.31 24.98
N VAL A 123 9.44 10.27 24.14
CA VAL A 123 9.80 8.89 24.53
C VAL A 123 11.25 8.82 25.02
N LEU A 124 12.19 9.38 24.25
CA LEU A 124 13.62 9.33 24.55
C LEU A 124 13.96 10.11 25.83
N LEU A 125 13.52 11.37 25.93
CA LEU A 125 13.83 12.23 27.08
C LEU A 125 13.19 11.70 28.35
N LEU A 126 11.96 11.19 28.27
CA LEU A 126 11.30 10.54 29.40
C LEU A 126 12.10 9.30 29.83
N GLY A 127 12.51 8.45 28.90
CA GLY A 127 13.35 7.28 29.17
C GLY A 127 14.66 7.64 29.87
N VAL A 128 15.37 8.66 29.37
CA VAL A 128 16.59 9.18 30.00
C VAL A 128 16.31 9.72 31.41
N MET A 129 15.25 10.50 31.59
CA MET A 129 14.87 11.01 32.91
C MET A 129 14.59 9.89 33.91
N PHE A 130 13.96 8.79 33.47
CA PHE A 130 13.70 7.64 34.32
C PHE A 130 14.93 6.76 34.57
N ALA A 131 15.87 6.67 33.61
CA ALA A 131 17.14 5.98 33.82
C ALA A 131 17.97 6.60 34.95
N PHE A 132 17.84 7.92 35.17
CA PHE A 132 18.49 8.65 36.25
C PHE A 132 17.53 9.07 37.37
N ALA A 133 16.32 8.48 37.42
CA ALA A 133 15.34 8.82 38.43
C ALA A 133 15.83 8.49 39.85
N PRO A 134 15.44 9.29 40.86
CA PRO A 134 15.66 8.91 42.25
C PRO A 134 14.82 7.68 42.61
N LYS A 135 15.10 7.08 43.78
CA LYS A 135 14.26 5.98 44.29
C LYS A 135 12.81 6.43 44.40
N PHE A 136 11.84 5.62 43.96
CA PHE A 136 10.43 6.02 43.93
C PHE A 136 9.89 6.52 45.28
N GLY A 137 10.28 5.90 46.40
CA GLY A 137 9.88 6.36 47.74
C GLY A 137 10.43 7.74 48.15
N SER A 138 11.35 8.33 47.38
CA SER A 138 11.81 9.71 47.59
C SER A 138 10.78 10.76 47.14
N PHE A 139 9.92 10.42 46.17
CA PHE A 139 8.87 11.31 45.69
C PHE A 139 7.83 11.60 46.79
N ASP A 140 7.41 10.56 47.53
CA ASP A 140 6.47 10.71 48.65
C ASP A 140 7.10 11.48 49.82
N LYS A 141 8.40 11.26 50.07
CA LYS A 141 9.15 12.00 51.10
C LYS A 141 9.27 13.49 50.76
N GLU A 142 9.49 13.85 49.49
CA GLU A 142 9.56 15.26 49.08
C GLU A 142 8.21 15.95 49.16
N LEU A 143 7.12 15.23 48.87
CA LEU A 143 5.75 15.73 49.03
C LEU A 143 5.39 15.95 50.52
N ASN A 144 6.04 15.23 51.44
CA ASN A 144 5.96 15.42 52.89
C ASN A 144 4.51 15.43 53.44
N GLY A 145 3.67 14.53 52.93
CA GLY A 145 2.26 14.40 53.36
C GLY A 145 1.31 15.47 52.81
N GLU A 146 1.80 16.46 52.06
CA GLU A 146 0.96 17.46 51.40
C GLU A 146 0.17 16.85 50.24
N LYS A 147 -1.01 17.39 49.94
CA LYS A 147 -1.80 16.95 48.77
C LYS A 147 -1.18 17.40 47.45
N PHE A 148 -0.33 18.43 47.48
CA PHE A 148 0.23 19.07 46.31
C PHE A 148 1.60 19.70 46.60
N ARG A 149 2.47 19.76 45.59
CA ARG A 149 3.78 20.40 45.67
C ARG A 149 3.64 21.91 45.50
N LYS A 150 4.32 22.71 46.34
CA LYS A 150 4.35 24.17 46.17
C LYS A 150 5.06 24.55 44.88
N PHE A 151 4.51 25.51 44.14
CA PHE A 151 5.17 26.01 42.94
C PHE A 151 6.47 26.74 43.31
N THR A 152 7.54 26.43 42.59
CA THR A 152 8.67 27.36 42.42
C THR A 152 8.26 28.47 41.45
N LYS A 153 8.99 29.60 41.46
CA LYS A 153 8.79 30.68 40.48
C LYS A 153 8.80 30.17 39.04
N PHE A 154 9.74 29.27 38.73
CA PHE A 154 9.83 28.64 37.42
C PHE A 154 8.59 27.79 37.09
N SER A 155 8.19 26.87 37.98
CA SER A 155 7.03 26.02 37.71
C SER A 155 5.71 26.79 37.62
N PHE A 156 5.57 27.88 38.38
CA PHE A 156 4.43 28.78 38.27
C PHE A 156 4.42 29.48 36.91
N ALA A 157 5.55 30.04 36.48
CA ALA A 157 5.68 30.69 35.18
C ALA A 157 5.41 29.72 34.03
N ALA A 158 5.96 28.50 34.10
CA ALA A 158 5.72 27.44 33.12
C ALA A 158 4.23 27.12 32.98
N VAL A 159 3.52 26.91 34.09
CA VAL A 159 2.07 26.66 34.08
C VAL A 159 1.30 27.84 33.51
N LEU A 160 1.64 29.08 33.92
CA LEU A 160 0.96 30.28 33.46
C LEU A 160 1.10 30.48 31.95
N ILE A 161 2.34 30.40 31.43
CA ILE A 161 2.61 30.56 30.01
C ILE A 161 1.95 29.43 29.21
N SER A 162 2.08 28.17 29.64
CA SER A 162 1.41 27.04 28.99
C SER A 162 -0.12 27.24 28.95
N THR A 163 -0.71 27.75 30.03
CA THR A 163 -2.16 28.04 30.07
C THR A 163 -2.56 29.08 29.04
N LEU A 164 -1.77 30.15 28.87
CA LEU A 164 -2.03 31.19 27.86
C LEU A 164 -1.92 30.64 26.43
N ILE A 165 -0.91 29.81 26.16
CA ILE A 165 -0.73 29.17 24.84
C ILE A 165 -1.91 28.25 24.53
N VAL A 166 -2.31 27.41 25.49
CA VAL A 166 -3.43 26.49 25.33
C VAL A 166 -4.74 27.25 25.12
N ALA A 167 -4.99 28.30 25.91
CA ALA A 167 -6.18 29.14 25.75
C ALA A 167 -6.24 29.79 24.36
N SER A 168 -5.10 30.30 23.87
CA SER A 168 -4.99 30.82 22.52
C SER A 168 -5.21 29.74 21.46
N ASN A 169 -4.73 28.50 21.68
CA ASN A 169 -4.91 27.40 20.72
C ASN A 169 -6.38 26.98 20.64
N VAL A 170 -7.07 26.98 21.78
CA VAL A 170 -8.52 26.76 21.85
C VAL A 170 -9.27 27.87 21.11
N PHE A 171 -8.88 29.15 21.28
CA PHE A 171 -9.46 30.25 20.52
C PHE A 171 -9.23 30.09 19.00
N GLN A 172 -8.01 29.72 18.59
CA GLN A 172 -7.69 29.46 17.19
C GLN A 172 -8.58 28.35 16.62
N ALA A 173 -8.72 27.23 17.34
CA ALA A 173 -9.57 26.11 16.94
C ALA A 173 -11.05 26.50 16.86
N PHE A 174 -11.55 27.27 17.83
CA PHE A 174 -12.92 27.78 17.81
C PHE A 174 -13.19 28.63 16.57
N VAL A 175 -12.27 29.53 16.22
CA VAL A 175 -12.41 30.37 15.01
C VAL A 175 -12.35 29.52 13.75
N SER A 176 -11.34 28.66 13.59
CA SER A 176 -11.11 27.93 12.33
C SER A 176 -12.06 26.75 12.10
N THR A 177 -12.48 26.10 13.18
CA THR A 177 -13.17 24.80 13.14
C THR A 177 -14.60 24.89 13.63
N GLY A 178 -14.88 25.81 14.56
CA GLY A 178 -16.20 26.00 15.15
C GLY A 178 -16.49 25.09 16.33
N ILE A 179 -17.73 25.17 16.80
CA ILE A 179 -18.26 24.31 17.87
C ILE A 179 -18.82 23.01 17.30
N PRO A 180 -19.02 21.95 18.09
CA PRO A 180 -19.79 20.80 17.65
C PRO A 180 -21.15 21.22 17.05
N PRO A 181 -21.58 20.66 15.91
CA PRO A 181 -21.07 19.45 15.25
C PRO A 181 -19.97 19.69 14.20
N TYR A 182 -19.39 20.89 14.08
CA TYR A 182 -18.34 21.15 13.08
C TYR A 182 -17.02 20.46 13.44
N VAL A 183 -16.24 20.09 12.43
CA VAL A 183 -14.98 19.34 12.56
C VAL A 183 -13.86 19.96 11.73
N GLY A 184 -12.61 19.64 12.11
CA GLY A 184 -11.43 20.16 11.44
C GLY A 184 -11.41 19.77 9.96
N GLN A 185 -10.94 20.68 9.12
CA GLN A 185 -10.86 20.50 7.67
C GLN A 185 -9.55 19.79 7.29
N GLY A 186 -9.61 18.94 6.26
CA GLY A 186 -8.41 18.34 5.66
C GLY A 186 -7.52 19.40 4.99
N ASP A 187 -8.15 20.26 4.17
CA ASP A 187 -7.50 21.37 3.48
C ASP A 187 -8.04 22.72 4.02
N PRO A 188 -7.55 23.17 5.19
CA PRO A 188 -8.04 24.39 5.81
C PRO A 188 -7.63 25.64 5.03
N VAL A 189 -8.52 26.63 5.00
CA VAL A 189 -8.20 27.97 4.52
C VAL A 189 -7.25 28.72 5.47
N ARG A 190 -6.57 29.74 4.95
CA ARG A 190 -5.69 30.62 5.74
C ARG A 190 -6.41 31.16 6.98
N PHE A 191 -5.74 31.14 8.13
CA PHE A 191 -6.31 31.67 9.36
C PHE A 191 -6.69 33.14 9.18
N SER A 192 -7.92 33.48 9.56
CA SER A 192 -8.49 34.81 9.40
C SER A 192 -9.54 35.06 10.49
N LEU A 193 -9.55 36.28 11.02
CA LEU A 193 -10.62 36.76 11.91
C LEU A 193 -11.77 37.43 11.14
N ASN A 194 -11.64 37.60 9.83
CA ASN A 194 -12.73 38.09 9.00
C ASN A 194 -13.77 36.97 8.79
N PRO A 195 -15.02 37.15 9.26
CA PRO A 195 -16.06 36.12 9.18
C PRO A 195 -16.33 35.60 7.77
N LYS A 196 -16.07 36.40 6.73
CA LYS A 196 -16.22 36.00 5.32
C LYS A 196 -15.36 34.79 4.96
N TYR A 197 -14.21 34.62 5.60
CA TYR A 197 -13.25 33.56 5.29
C TYR A 197 -13.23 32.44 6.33
N ILE A 198 -14.12 32.49 7.33
CA ILE A 198 -14.25 31.44 8.33
C ILE A 198 -15.20 30.37 7.77
N ILE A 199 -14.71 29.15 7.64
CA ILE A 199 -15.47 28.02 7.11
C ILE A 199 -15.63 26.99 8.23
N TRP A 200 -16.86 26.65 8.57
CA TRP A 200 -17.16 25.56 9.50
C TRP A 200 -17.85 24.45 8.70
N SER A 201 -17.33 23.22 8.77
CA SER A 201 -17.77 22.09 7.95
C SER A 201 -18.11 20.88 8.80
N THR A 202 -19.12 20.13 8.36
CA THR A 202 -19.50 18.82 8.91
C THR A 202 -19.11 17.68 7.99
N GLU A 203 -18.47 17.95 6.84
CA GLU A 203 -18.15 16.94 5.83
C GLU A 203 -17.25 15.83 6.35
N GLY A 204 -16.37 16.15 7.31
CA GLY A 204 -15.48 15.16 7.93
C GLY A 204 -16.21 14.01 8.61
N TRP A 205 -17.50 14.14 8.93
CA TRP A 205 -18.31 13.04 9.49
C TRP A 205 -18.71 11.96 8.48
N ASN A 206 -18.69 12.27 7.18
CA ASN A 206 -19.13 11.33 6.16
C ASN A 206 -18.22 10.11 6.09
N GLY A 207 -18.77 8.92 6.32
CA GLY A 207 -18.05 7.64 6.23
C GLY A 207 -17.25 7.22 7.47
N LEU A 208 -17.05 8.10 8.48
CA LEU A 208 -16.23 7.81 9.68
C LEU A 208 -16.74 6.61 10.50
N TRP A 209 -18.05 6.40 10.55
CA TRP A 209 -18.69 5.36 11.36
C TRP A 209 -19.40 4.28 10.54
N GLN A 210 -19.43 4.41 9.22
CA GLN A 210 -20.21 3.53 8.36
C GLN A 210 -19.46 2.24 7.97
N ASN A 211 -18.13 2.26 7.97
CA ASN A 211 -17.29 1.12 7.54
C ASN A 211 -15.99 1.04 8.36
N ILE A 212 -16.08 0.64 9.63
CA ILE A 212 -14.89 0.44 10.46
C ILE A 212 -14.02 -0.66 9.83
N SER A 213 -12.82 -0.30 9.37
CA SER A 213 -11.84 -1.23 8.83
C SER A 213 -10.48 -1.00 9.47
N PHE A 214 -9.92 -2.04 10.10
CA PHE A 214 -8.59 -1.98 10.71
C PHE A 214 -7.46 -1.86 9.69
N LEU A 215 -7.65 -2.37 8.48
CA LEU A 215 -6.66 -2.31 7.39
C LEU A 215 -6.98 -1.21 6.36
N GLY A 216 -8.15 -0.57 6.45
CA GLY A 216 -8.57 0.52 5.58
C GLY A 216 -8.52 0.12 4.09
N LYS A 217 -7.91 0.98 3.26
CA LYS A 217 -7.70 0.74 1.82
C LYS A 217 -6.82 -0.49 1.52
N ARG A 218 -6.08 -1.01 2.51
CA ARG A 218 -5.23 -2.20 2.34
C ARG A 218 -5.94 -3.52 2.63
N ASP A 219 -7.23 -3.50 2.98
CA ASP A 219 -8.06 -4.70 3.11
C ASP A 219 -8.47 -5.27 1.73
N VAL A 220 -7.48 -5.53 0.88
CA VAL A 220 -7.62 -6.10 -0.47
C VAL A 220 -7.35 -7.60 -0.38
N LYS A 221 -8.28 -8.43 -0.89
CA LYS A 221 -8.11 -9.89 -0.90
C LYS A 221 -7.27 -10.34 -2.10
N ALA A 222 -6.57 -11.46 -1.92
CA ALA A 222 -5.81 -12.11 -2.98
C ALA A 222 -6.71 -12.45 -4.18
N PRO A 223 -6.18 -12.40 -5.41
CA PRO A 223 -6.94 -12.71 -6.61
C PRO A 223 -7.24 -14.21 -6.72
N ASP A 224 -8.13 -14.56 -7.64
CA ASP A 224 -8.50 -15.90 -8.03
C ASP A 224 -7.38 -16.59 -8.83
N TYR A 225 -6.80 -17.67 -8.28
CA TYR A 225 -5.78 -18.50 -8.93
C TYR A 225 -6.32 -19.89 -9.27
N ALA A 226 -5.66 -20.59 -10.19
CA ALA A 226 -6.04 -21.97 -10.55
C ALA A 226 -6.05 -22.93 -9.33
N PHE A 227 -5.01 -22.83 -8.48
CA PHE A 227 -4.84 -23.62 -7.26
C PHE A 227 -5.56 -23.04 -6.02
N ALA A 228 -6.11 -21.83 -6.13
CA ALA A 228 -6.75 -21.13 -5.01
C ALA A 228 -7.87 -20.20 -5.51
N PRO A 229 -9.08 -20.76 -5.79
CA PRO A 229 -10.23 -19.96 -6.17
C PRO A 229 -10.59 -18.91 -5.11
N ALA A 230 -11.03 -17.73 -5.55
CA ALA A 230 -11.27 -16.58 -4.67
C ALA A 230 -12.61 -15.85 -4.91
N SER A 231 -13.49 -16.38 -5.76
CA SER A 231 -14.80 -15.79 -6.11
C SER A 231 -15.58 -15.24 -4.91
N GLU A 232 -15.79 -16.06 -3.87
CA GLU A 232 -16.52 -15.67 -2.67
C GLU A 232 -15.83 -14.53 -1.90
N LYS A 233 -14.51 -14.62 -1.71
CA LYS A 233 -13.71 -13.61 -0.98
C LYS A 233 -13.68 -12.27 -1.70
N LEU A 234 -13.74 -12.29 -3.04
CA LEU A 234 -13.76 -11.11 -3.89
C LEU A 234 -15.18 -10.54 -4.05
N GLY A 235 -16.23 -11.30 -3.71
CA GLY A 235 -17.62 -10.94 -4.00
C GLY A 235 -17.96 -10.99 -5.48
N ILE A 236 -17.26 -11.82 -6.26
CA ILE A 236 -17.43 -11.94 -7.71
C ILE A 236 -18.06 -13.30 -8.04
N LYS A 237 -19.12 -13.28 -8.85
CA LYS A 237 -19.69 -14.49 -9.45
C LYS A 237 -19.25 -14.55 -10.91
N PHE A 238 -18.33 -15.46 -11.22
CA PHE A 238 -17.91 -15.69 -12.59
C PHE A 238 -19.04 -16.34 -13.40
N ASP A 239 -19.24 -15.85 -14.62
CA ASP A 239 -20.03 -16.53 -15.64
C ASP A 239 -19.21 -16.76 -16.91
N ASN A 240 -19.69 -17.68 -17.75
CA ASN A 240 -19.00 -18.13 -18.95
C ASN A 240 -19.80 -17.81 -20.23
N ASP A 241 -20.56 -16.72 -20.22
CA ASP A 241 -21.41 -16.32 -21.34
C ASP A 241 -21.00 -14.93 -21.86
N ALA A 242 -20.50 -14.90 -23.10
CA ALA A 242 -20.03 -13.68 -23.76
C ALA A 242 -21.12 -12.63 -23.92
N ASN A 243 -22.39 -13.02 -23.96
CA ASN A 243 -23.49 -12.05 -24.02
C ASN A 243 -23.63 -11.22 -22.73
N ASN A 244 -23.12 -11.72 -21.60
CA ASN A 244 -23.10 -10.99 -20.33
C ASN A 244 -21.90 -10.04 -20.19
N SER A 245 -20.97 -10.06 -21.15
CA SER A 245 -19.80 -9.17 -21.18
C SER A 245 -20.22 -7.69 -21.18
N PRO A 246 -19.33 -6.78 -20.71
CA PRO A 246 -19.66 -5.35 -20.63
C PRO A 246 -19.75 -4.68 -22.01
N PHE A 247 -19.31 -5.33 -23.08
CA PHE A 247 -19.25 -4.76 -24.43
C PHE A 247 -20.59 -4.76 -25.14
N VAL A 248 -20.83 -3.75 -25.98
CA VAL A 248 -22.06 -3.64 -26.80
C VAL A 248 -22.09 -4.71 -27.89
N GLU A 249 -20.95 -4.95 -28.54
CA GLU A 249 -20.81 -5.89 -29.64
C GLU A 249 -19.72 -6.92 -29.37
N ILE A 250 -19.85 -8.08 -30.02
CA ILE A 250 -18.85 -9.13 -30.10
C ILE A 250 -18.51 -9.27 -31.58
N ASP A 251 -17.25 -9.02 -31.94
CA ASP A 251 -16.83 -8.96 -33.35
C ASP A 251 -16.57 -10.34 -33.95
N ASP A 252 -16.22 -11.32 -33.12
CA ASP A 252 -15.82 -12.66 -33.58
C ASP A 252 -16.07 -13.74 -32.53
N GLU A 253 -16.15 -14.99 -32.98
CA GLU A 253 -16.39 -16.15 -32.12
C GLU A 253 -15.43 -17.29 -32.48
N LEU A 254 -14.59 -17.64 -31.51
CA LEU A 254 -13.66 -18.76 -31.65
C LEU A 254 -14.34 -20.11 -31.49
N LYS A 255 -13.84 -21.10 -32.23
CA LYS A 255 -14.28 -22.50 -32.09
C LYS A 255 -13.14 -23.36 -31.59
N ILE A 256 -13.44 -24.25 -30.64
CA ILE A 256 -12.51 -25.30 -30.23
C ILE A 256 -12.36 -26.27 -31.41
N ILE A 257 -11.12 -26.51 -31.82
CA ILE A 257 -10.78 -27.48 -32.86
C ILE A 257 -9.97 -28.66 -32.32
N ASP A 258 -9.38 -28.51 -31.13
CA ASP A 258 -8.66 -29.57 -30.43
C ASP A 258 -8.68 -29.32 -28.91
N GLU A 259 -8.71 -30.40 -28.14
CA GLU A 259 -8.65 -30.39 -26.68
C GLU A 259 -7.67 -31.47 -26.24
N GLN A 260 -6.70 -31.09 -25.39
CA GLN A 260 -5.76 -32.03 -24.79
C GLN A 260 -5.66 -31.79 -23.29
N THR A 261 -5.46 -32.86 -22.53
CA THR A 261 -5.19 -32.78 -21.09
C THR A 261 -3.68 -32.81 -20.86
N ILE A 262 -3.16 -31.78 -20.21
CA ILE A 262 -1.75 -31.70 -19.81
C ILE A 262 -1.57 -32.47 -18.51
N ASN A 263 -0.71 -33.50 -18.55
CA ASN A 263 -0.35 -34.25 -17.35
C ASN A 263 0.70 -33.49 -16.53
N PHE A 264 0.24 -32.59 -15.67
CA PHE A 264 1.04 -31.83 -14.71
C PHE A 264 0.42 -31.99 -13.32
N ASP A 265 1.24 -32.27 -12.32
CA ASP A 265 0.81 -32.66 -10.96
C ASP A 265 0.17 -31.53 -10.15
N LYS A 266 0.25 -30.29 -10.65
CA LYS A 266 -0.29 -29.09 -10.02
C LYS A 266 -1.27 -28.39 -10.95
N ALA A 267 -2.14 -27.55 -10.37
CA ALA A 267 -2.96 -26.64 -11.15
C ALA A 267 -2.05 -25.59 -11.80
N ILE A 268 -1.99 -25.58 -13.13
CA ILE A 268 -1.20 -24.61 -13.88
C ILE A 268 -1.95 -23.28 -13.86
N ASN A 269 -1.31 -22.26 -13.32
CA ASN A 269 -1.84 -20.91 -13.28
C ASN A 269 -1.42 -20.12 -14.53
N THR A 270 -0.19 -20.32 -15.02
CA THR A 270 0.24 -19.77 -16.31
C THR A 270 0.91 -20.80 -17.20
N LEU A 271 0.64 -20.76 -18.50
CA LEU A 271 1.33 -21.52 -19.54
C LEU A 271 1.58 -20.61 -20.74
N ASP A 272 2.82 -20.57 -21.21
CA ASP A 272 3.19 -19.86 -22.43
C ASP A 272 4.20 -20.68 -23.25
N TYR A 273 4.38 -20.31 -24.51
CA TYR A 273 5.36 -20.90 -25.42
C TYR A 273 6.45 -19.87 -25.76
N ILE A 274 7.61 -20.01 -25.11
CA ILE A 274 8.69 -19.03 -25.15
C ILE A 274 9.98 -19.74 -25.54
N ASN A 275 10.71 -19.21 -26.53
CA ASN A 275 11.99 -19.74 -27.00
C ASN A 275 11.92 -21.26 -27.33
N ASP A 276 10.91 -21.66 -28.10
CA ASP A 276 10.64 -23.04 -28.52
C ASP A 276 10.31 -24.04 -27.39
N GLU A 277 10.08 -23.57 -26.16
CA GLU A 277 9.71 -24.39 -25.01
C GLU A 277 8.40 -23.93 -24.38
N PHE A 278 7.66 -24.87 -23.80
CA PHE A 278 6.52 -24.52 -22.96
C PHE A 278 7.02 -24.19 -21.56
N ILE A 279 6.54 -23.08 -21.00
CA ILE A 279 6.87 -22.68 -19.64
C ILE A 279 5.57 -22.63 -18.84
N ALA A 280 5.44 -23.55 -17.89
CA ALA A 280 4.31 -23.64 -16.99
C ALA A 280 4.69 -23.08 -15.62
N SER A 281 3.76 -22.37 -14.98
CA SER A 281 3.86 -22.03 -13.57
C SER A 281 2.61 -22.44 -12.80
N SER A 282 2.80 -22.83 -11.56
CA SER A 282 1.72 -22.95 -10.58
C SER A 282 1.85 -21.81 -9.57
N LYS A 283 1.80 -22.10 -8.27
CA LYS A 283 1.91 -21.08 -7.22
C LYS A 283 3.27 -20.38 -7.20
N TRP A 284 4.34 -21.15 -7.00
CA TRP A 284 5.73 -20.68 -7.00
C TRP A 284 6.67 -21.59 -7.80
N ASP A 285 6.10 -22.64 -8.37
CA ASP A 285 6.78 -23.58 -9.24
C ASP A 285 6.83 -23.03 -10.65
N VAL A 286 7.97 -23.18 -11.29
CA VAL A 286 8.17 -22.97 -12.73
C VAL A 286 8.74 -24.25 -13.32
N ALA A 287 8.15 -24.71 -14.41
CA ALA A 287 8.58 -25.91 -15.12
C ALA A 287 8.72 -25.59 -16.62
N PHE A 288 9.85 -26.01 -17.19
CA PHE A 288 10.10 -26.00 -18.62
C PHE A 288 9.73 -27.37 -19.18
N LEU A 289 8.80 -27.40 -20.13
CA LEU A 289 8.22 -28.61 -20.69
C LEU A 289 8.63 -28.78 -22.16
N ASP A 290 8.69 -30.03 -22.59
CA ASP A 290 8.84 -30.37 -24.01
C ASP A 290 7.51 -30.24 -24.79
N ASN A 291 7.54 -30.54 -26.09
CA ASN A 291 6.35 -30.50 -26.94
C ASN A 291 5.24 -31.51 -26.56
N ASN A 292 5.55 -32.49 -25.70
CA ASN A 292 4.60 -33.45 -25.14
C ASN A 292 4.18 -33.06 -23.71
N PHE A 293 4.50 -31.83 -23.28
CA PHE A 293 4.27 -31.30 -21.94
C PHE A 293 4.94 -32.09 -20.80
N SER A 294 6.01 -32.83 -21.10
CA SER A 294 6.81 -33.51 -20.08
C SER A 294 7.85 -32.54 -19.49
N THR A 295 7.94 -32.49 -18.16
CA THR A 295 8.88 -31.62 -17.45
C THR A 295 10.33 -32.02 -17.72
N LYS A 296 11.12 -31.10 -18.27
CA LYS A 296 12.57 -31.26 -18.45
C LYS A 296 13.33 -30.80 -17.21
N GLU A 297 13.01 -29.61 -16.75
CA GLU A 297 13.66 -28.92 -15.64
C GLU A 297 12.70 -27.89 -15.04
N GLY A 298 13.00 -27.42 -13.84
CA GLY A 298 12.17 -26.44 -13.16
C GLY A 298 12.76 -26.05 -11.81
N PHE A 299 12.16 -25.05 -11.20
CA PHE A 299 12.53 -24.56 -9.88
C PHE A 299 11.29 -24.26 -9.04
N GLU A 300 11.52 -24.20 -7.74
CA GLU A 300 10.54 -23.71 -6.77
C GLU A 300 11.12 -22.43 -6.17
N LEU A 301 10.44 -21.29 -6.39
CA LEU A 301 10.85 -19.98 -5.91
C LEU A 301 10.73 -19.90 -4.38
N ASP A 302 11.70 -19.28 -3.69
CA ASP A 302 11.48 -18.82 -2.31
C ASP A 302 10.58 -17.58 -2.33
N PRO A 303 9.34 -17.61 -1.85
CA PRO A 303 8.44 -16.48 -1.99
C PRO A 303 8.78 -15.31 -1.06
N TYR A 304 9.64 -15.50 -0.04
CA TYR A 304 9.87 -14.53 1.04
C TYR A 304 11.23 -13.84 0.98
N PHE A 305 12.19 -14.34 0.20
CA PHE A 305 13.48 -13.67 0.05
C PHE A 305 13.36 -12.30 -0.64
N SER A 306 13.98 -11.27 -0.04
CA SER A 306 14.05 -9.90 -0.55
C SER A 306 12.68 -9.28 -0.88
N ALA A 307 12.32 -9.13 -2.16
CA ALA A 307 10.97 -8.78 -2.56
C ALA A 307 10.09 -10.02 -2.48
N THR A 308 9.09 -9.99 -1.61
CA THR A 308 8.09 -11.04 -1.53
C THR A 308 7.36 -11.13 -2.86
N ILE A 309 7.30 -12.32 -3.43
CA ILE A 309 6.61 -12.60 -4.68
C ILE A 309 5.35 -13.39 -4.34
N ASP A 310 4.21 -12.72 -4.46
CA ASP A 310 2.90 -13.39 -4.42
C ASP A 310 2.81 -14.42 -5.56
N PRO A 311 1.84 -15.35 -5.54
CA PRO A 311 1.81 -16.41 -6.54
C PRO A 311 1.93 -15.91 -7.99
N ILE A 312 2.66 -16.69 -8.80
CA ILE A 312 3.10 -16.30 -10.14
C ILE A 312 1.90 -16.12 -11.06
N ILE A 313 1.85 -14.98 -11.75
CA ILE A 313 0.78 -14.61 -12.69
C ILE A 313 1.24 -14.52 -14.14
N GLY A 314 2.52 -14.80 -14.40
CA GLY A 314 3.05 -14.88 -15.75
C GLY A 314 4.56 -14.90 -15.78
N ILE A 315 5.08 -15.30 -16.94
CA ILE A 315 6.50 -15.34 -17.26
C ILE A 315 6.62 -14.83 -18.70
N ILE A 316 7.52 -13.89 -18.93
CA ILE A 316 7.80 -13.34 -20.27
C ILE A 316 9.28 -13.54 -20.62
N PRO A 317 9.63 -13.56 -21.92
CA PRO A 317 11.03 -13.38 -22.32
C PRO A 317 11.55 -12.02 -21.82
N TYR A 318 12.82 -11.99 -21.44
CA TYR A 318 13.49 -10.78 -20.98
C TYR A 318 14.96 -10.80 -21.40
N LYS A 319 15.37 -9.88 -22.26
CA LYS A 319 16.73 -9.90 -22.85
C LYS A 319 17.04 -11.28 -23.50
N GLU A 320 18.28 -11.47 -23.93
CA GLU A 320 18.70 -12.73 -24.53
C GLU A 320 18.81 -13.84 -23.47
N ASN A 321 18.06 -14.93 -23.64
CA ASN A 321 18.07 -16.14 -22.80
C ASN A 321 17.77 -15.91 -21.29
N LYS A 322 17.01 -14.87 -20.96
CA LYS A 322 16.52 -14.65 -19.59
C LYS A 322 15.00 -14.47 -19.61
N PHE A 323 14.44 -14.52 -18.42
CA PHE A 323 13.00 -14.50 -18.20
C PHE A 323 12.68 -13.51 -17.09
N LEU A 324 11.48 -12.95 -17.14
CA LEU A 324 10.92 -12.17 -16.05
C LEU A 324 9.61 -12.82 -15.63
N LEU A 325 9.56 -13.31 -14.39
CA LEU A 325 8.31 -13.76 -13.76
C LEU A 325 7.75 -12.65 -12.89
N MET A 326 6.43 -12.64 -12.73
CA MET A 326 5.71 -11.64 -11.95
C MET A 326 4.78 -12.32 -10.94
N GLY A 327 4.76 -11.82 -9.71
CA GLY A 327 3.74 -12.13 -8.71
C GLY A 327 2.57 -11.17 -8.80
N SER A 328 1.39 -11.56 -8.30
CA SER A 328 0.19 -10.71 -8.36
C SER A 328 0.30 -9.38 -7.59
N ASN A 329 1.28 -9.26 -6.69
CA ASN A 329 1.64 -8.05 -5.96
C ASN A 329 2.61 -7.13 -6.72
N LYS A 330 2.91 -7.43 -7.99
CA LYS A 330 3.82 -6.67 -8.87
C LYS A 330 5.28 -6.69 -8.45
N SER A 331 5.66 -7.67 -7.61
CA SER A 331 7.05 -8.05 -7.41
C SER A 331 7.47 -9.04 -8.47
N PHE A 332 8.71 -8.95 -8.94
CA PHE A 332 9.22 -9.79 -10.02
C PHE A 332 10.55 -10.44 -9.66
N LEU A 333 10.89 -11.50 -10.38
CA LEU A 333 12.24 -12.06 -10.45
C LEU A 333 12.67 -12.12 -11.92
N ARG A 334 13.87 -11.59 -12.21
CA ARG A 334 14.59 -11.85 -13.45
C ARG A 334 15.49 -13.06 -13.24
N PHE A 335 15.34 -14.09 -14.04
CA PHE A 335 16.08 -15.34 -13.88
C PHE A 335 16.57 -15.90 -15.23
N ALA A 336 17.51 -16.82 -15.17
CA ALA A 336 18.06 -17.52 -16.32
C ALA A 336 18.29 -18.99 -16.01
N LYS A 337 18.36 -19.82 -17.07
CA LYS A 337 18.90 -21.18 -16.97
C LYS A 337 20.43 -21.11 -16.95
N ASN A 338 21.06 -21.81 -16.02
CA ASN A 338 22.50 -22.06 -16.02
C ASN A 338 22.77 -23.45 -15.44
N PRO A 339 23.18 -24.45 -16.24
CA PRO A 339 23.45 -25.81 -15.74
C PRO A 339 24.64 -25.89 -14.77
N ASN A 340 25.41 -24.81 -14.62
CA ASN A 340 26.52 -24.69 -13.68
C ASN A 340 26.28 -23.53 -12.70
N ALA A 341 25.04 -23.31 -12.28
CA ALA A 341 24.72 -22.25 -11.33
C ALA A 341 25.43 -22.49 -9.98
N ASP A 342 25.90 -21.42 -9.35
CA ASP A 342 26.45 -21.48 -8.00
C ASP A 342 25.32 -21.69 -6.98
N GLU A 343 25.13 -22.93 -6.54
CA GLU A 343 24.06 -23.34 -5.64
C GLU A 343 23.95 -22.45 -4.39
N ALA A 344 25.09 -22.06 -3.81
CA ALA A 344 25.13 -21.25 -2.59
C ALA A 344 24.72 -19.79 -2.86
N LEU A 345 25.13 -19.24 -4.00
CA LEU A 345 24.69 -17.91 -4.42
C LEU A 345 23.19 -17.88 -4.72
N GLN A 346 22.66 -18.91 -5.39
CA GLN A 346 21.27 -18.94 -5.86
C GLN A 346 20.27 -19.46 -4.82
N TYR A 347 20.73 -20.04 -3.70
CA TYR A 347 19.91 -20.57 -2.61
C TYR A 347 18.84 -19.60 -2.12
N ALA A 348 19.15 -18.30 -2.08
CA ALA A 348 18.23 -17.32 -1.56
C ALA A 348 17.00 -17.10 -2.46
N ASP A 349 17.13 -17.28 -3.79
CA ASP A 349 16.02 -17.08 -4.70
C ASP A 349 15.15 -18.34 -4.88
N PHE A 350 15.71 -19.52 -4.67
CA PHE A 350 15.05 -20.80 -4.96
C PHE A 350 15.11 -21.78 -3.79
N VAL A 351 13.95 -22.34 -3.44
CA VAL A 351 13.84 -23.50 -2.54
C VAL A 351 14.35 -24.77 -3.22
N LYS A 352 14.19 -24.87 -4.55
CA LYS A 352 14.70 -25.96 -5.40
C LYS A 352 15.12 -25.43 -6.75
N GLY A 353 16.14 -26.02 -7.36
CA GLY A 353 16.63 -25.68 -8.70
C GLY A 353 17.74 -24.62 -8.73
N ASN A 354 18.24 -24.21 -7.56
CA ASN A 354 19.39 -23.30 -7.41
C ASN A 354 20.71 -23.86 -7.99
N ASP A 355 20.75 -25.14 -8.36
CA ASP A 355 21.86 -25.79 -9.07
C ASP A 355 21.81 -25.60 -10.60
N ARG A 356 20.65 -25.19 -11.14
CA ARG A 356 20.37 -25.10 -12.59
C ARG A 356 19.78 -23.77 -13.03
N PHE A 357 19.41 -22.92 -12.08
CA PHE A 357 18.80 -21.62 -12.33
C PHE A 357 19.53 -20.53 -11.56
N GLU A 358 19.64 -19.37 -12.19
CA GLU A 358 20.20 -18.17 -11.57
C GLU A 358 19.11 -17.12 -11.40
N GLY A 359 18.94 -16.67 -10.15
CA GLY A 359 18.16 -15.50 -9.77
C GLY A 359 19.05 -14.30 -9.45
N GLN A 360 20.35 -14.52 -9.18
CA GLN A 360 21.34 -13.50 -8.89
C GLN A 360 22.45 -13.49 -9.93
N GLY A 361 22.84 -12.29 -10.36
CA GLY A 361 23.86 -12.11 -11.38
C GLY A 361 23.60 -10.86 -12.23
N LYS A 362 24.37 -10.72 -13.31
CA LYS A 362 24.28 -9.57 -14.21
C LYS A 362 22.89 -9.53 -14.89
N ASP A 363 22.18 -8.43 -14.69
CA ASP A 363 20.80 -8.21 -15.16
C ASP A 363 19.74 -9.16 -14.60
N LEU A 364 20.05 -9.91 -13.54
CA LEU A 364 19.11 -10.78 -12.83
C LEU A 364 18.63 -10.10 -11.54
N GLY A 365 17.86 -10.81 -10.73
CA GLY A 365 17.46 -10.38 -9.39
C GLY A 365 16.01 -9.94 -9.29
N ARG A 366 15.60 -9.77 -8.05
CA ARG A 366 14.25 -9.36 -7.67
C ARG A 366 14.06 -7.85 -7.67
N GLY A 367 12.81 -7.44 -7.84
CA GLY A 367 12.40 -6.05 -7.66
C GLY A 367 10.91 -5.91 -7.44
N ARG A 368 10.45 -4.66 -7.36
CA ARG A 368 9.05 -4.28 -7.20
C ARG A 368 8.73 -3.19 -8.20
N LEU A 369 7.55 -3.25 -8.80
CA LEU A 369 7.06 -2.20 -9.67
C LEU A 369 6.18 -1.24 -8.88
N ASP A 370 6.51 0.06 -8.95
CA ASP A 370 5.66 1.11 -8.39
C ASP A 370 4.60 1.53 -9.41
N THR A 371 3.34 1.54 -8.97
CA THR A 371 2.17 1.94 -9.77
C THR A 371 1.43 3.07 -9.07
N VAL A 372 0.67 3.88 -9.82
CA VAL A 372 -0.07 5.03 -9.30
C VAL A 372 -1.56 4.71 -9.28
N ARG A 373 -2.16 4.46 -10.45
CA ARG A 373 -3.58 4.13 -10.61
C ARG A 373 -3.87 2.71 -10.13
N ALA A 374 -3.00 1.76 -10.42
CA ALA A 374 -3.18 0.36 -10.04
C ALA A 374 -2.72 0.05 -8.59
N LYS A 375 -2.32 1.05 -7.79
CA LYS A 375 -1.61 0.86 -6.49
C LYS A 375 -2.31 -0.06 -5.49
N PHE A 376 -3.64 -0.09 -5.47
CA PHE A 376 -4.44 -0.92 -4.56
C PHE A 376 -5.11 -2.11 -5.25
N ASN A 377 -4.63 -2.49 -6.44
CA ASN A 377 -5.10 -3.64 -7.19
C ASN A 377 -3.96 -4.62 -7.42
N HIS A 378 -4.27 -5.91 -7.25
CA HIS A 378 -3.45 -6.99 -7.77
C HIS A 378 -3.51 -7.03 -9.30
N VAL A 379 -2.52 -7.67 -9.90
CA VAL A 379 -2.51 -8.04 -11.33
C VAL A 379 -2.61 -9.55 -11.43
N ALA A 380 -3.26 -10.05 -12.49
CA ALA A 380 -3.33 -11.49 -12.76
C ALA A 380 -2.80 -11.87 -14.13
N SER A 381 -2.25 -10.93 -14.87
CA SER A 381 -1.75 -11.14 -16.21
C SER A 381 -0.62 -10.17 -16.55
N MET A 382 0.24 -10.61 -17.48
CA MET A 382 1.31 -9.80 -18.02
C MET A 382 1.59 -10.19 -19.47
N THR A 383 2.14 -9.27 -20.26
CA THR A 383 2.68 -9.55 -21.60
C THR A 383 3.75 -8.52 -21.97
N THR A 384 4.40 -8.67 -23.13
CA THR A 384 5.52 -7.81 -23.55
C THR A 384 5.53 -7.57 -25.06
N ASP A 385 5.91 -6.35 -25.47
CA ASP A 385 6.24 -5.98 -26.86
C ASP A 385 7.77 -5.88 -27.10
N ASP A 386 8.53 -6.57 -26.24
CA ASP A 386 10.00 -6.55 -26.08
C ASP A 386 10.59 -5.24 -25.54
N HIS A 387 9.85 -4.14 -25.59
CA HIS A 387 10.29 -2.83 -25.08
C HIS A 387 9.61 -2.47 -23.76
N TYR A 388 8.36 -2.88 -23.62
CA TYR A 388 7.49 -2.61 -22.50
C TYR A 388 6.82 -3.88 -22.00
N LEU A 389 6.79 -4.00 -20.68
CA LEU A 389 5.95 -4.92 -19.94
C LEU A 389 4.58 -4.28 -19.75
N TYR A 390 3.52 -5.01 -20.09
CA TYR A 390 2.14 -4.64 -19.82
C TYR A 390 1.57 -5.51 -18.70
N LEU A 391 0.87 -4.89 -17.74
CA LEU A 391 0.16 -5.58 -16.66
C LEU A 391 -1.30 -5.11 -16.64
N ALA A 392 -2.25 -6.03 -16.45
CA ALA A 392 -3.65 -5.68 -16.24
C ALA A 392 -4.08 -5.94 -14.79
N THR A 393 -4.74 -4.94 -14.19
CA THR A 393 -5.35 -5.11 -12.87
C THR A 393 -6.53 -6.07 -12.92
N VAL A 394 -6.80 -6.73 -11.79
CA VAL A 394 -8.05 -7.45 -11.57
C VAL A 394 -8.94 -6.74 -10.54
N PRO A 395 -10.28 -6.86 -10.67
CA PRO A 395 -11.21 -6.33 -9.67
C PRO A 395 -11.00 -7.02 -8.31
N ASN A 396 -11.32 -6.30 -7.24
CA ASN A 396 -11.20 -6.80 -5.86
C ASN A 396 -12.41 -6.45 -4.99
N ASN A 397 -12.41 -6.93 -3.75
CA ASN A 397 -13.52 -6.80 -2.79
C ASN A 397 -13.82 -5.35 -2.34
N LYS A 398 -12.96 -4.37 -2.64
CA LYS A 398 -13.16 -2.94 -2.35
C LYS A 398 -13.41 -2.12 -3.61
N ASP A 399 -12.95 -2.59 -4.76
CA ASP A 399 -13.04 -1.91 -6.04
C ASP A 399 -13.26 -2.91 -7.18
N SER A 400 -14.50 -2.96 -7.65
CA SER A 400 -14.94 -3.81 -8.76
C SER A 400 -15.01 -3.08 -10.11
N LYS A 401 -14.62 -1.79 -10.17
CA LYS A 401 -14.81 -0.95 -11.36
C LYS A 401 -13.50 -0.58 -12.04
N THR A 402 -12.42 -0.48 -11.27
CA THR A 402 -11.11 -0.08 -11.80
C THR A 402 -10.51 -1.18 -12.68
N PHE A 403 -10.22 -0.81 -13.92
CA PHE A 403 -9.43 -1.61 -14.86
C PHE A 403 -8.32 -0.73 -15.44
N VAL A 404 -7.06 -1.11 -15.21
CA VAL A 404 -5.88 -0.34 -15.61
C VAL A 404 -4.88 -1.27 -16.28
N ILE A 405 -4.37 -0.84 -17.42
CA ILE A 405 -3.16 -1.37 -18.04
C ILE A 405 -1.98 -0.52 -17.57
N SER A 406 -1.01 -1.14 -16.90
CA SER A 406 0.27 -0.52 -16.56
C SER A 406 1.29 -0.86 -17.63
N LYS A 407 1.95 0.16 -18.19
CA LYS A 407 3.04 0.04 -19.18
C LYS A 407 4.36 0.39 -18.50
N ILE A 408 5.27 -0.58 -18.41
CA ILE A 408 6.55 -0.48 -17.70
C ILE A 408 7.67 -0.66 -18.70
N SER A 409 8.67 0.22 -18.73
CA SER A 409 9.82 0.05 -19.63
C SER A 409 10.65 -1.15 -19.20
N LEU A 410 10.96 -2.08 -20.12
CA LEU A 410 11.87 -3.20 -19.83
C LEU A 410 13.35 -2.77 -19.75
N LYS A 411 13.67 -1.53 -20.16
CA LYS A 411 15.03 -0.98 -20.07
C LYS A 411 15.47 -0.77 -18.63
N ASP A 412 14.59 -0.23 -17.79
CA ASP A 412 14.87 0.18 -16.42
C ASP A 412 13.84 -0.29 -15.39
N LEU A 413 12.75 -0.93 -15.84
CA LEU A 413 11.62 -1.39 -15.03
C LEU A 413 10.88 -0.25 -14.32
N VAL A 414 10.86 0.93 -14.95
CA VAL A 414 10.13 2.11 -14.46
C VAL A 414 8.81 2.26 -15.21
N LEU A 415 7.78 2.67 -14.46
CA LEU A 415 6.45 2.95 -14.99
C LEU A 415 6.50 4.05 -16.06
N SER A 416 6.07 3.72 -17.28
CA SER A 416 6.00 4.65 -18.41
C SER A 416 4.61 5.27 -18.57
N ALA A 417 3.54 4.48 -18.37
CA ALA A 417 2.17 4.94 -18.42
C ALA A 417 1.22 4.00 -17.65
N GLU A 418 0.05 4.51 -17.27
CA GLU A 418 -1.09 3.71 -16.84
C GLU A 418 -2.35 4.26 -17.49
N PHE A 419 -3.15 3.41 -18.12
CA PHE A 419 -4.37 3.83 -18.81
C PHE A 419 -5.51 2.84 -18.61
N THR A 420 -6.74 3.33 -18.73
CA THR A 420 -7.94 2.51 -18.86
C THR A 420 -8.34 2.58 -20.33
N PRO A 421 -8.36 1.46 -21.07
CA PRO A 421 -8.71 1.49 -22.49
C PRO A 421 -10.10 2.10 -22.71
N LYS A 422 -10.25 2.93 -23.75
CA LYS A 422 -11.60 3.32 -24.19
C LYS A 422 -12.26 2.12 -24.85
N ALA A 423 -13.56 1.97 -24.63
CA ALA A 423 -14.35 0.88 -25.18
C ALA A 423 -15.81 1.28 -25.27
N GLU A 424 -16.53 0.71 -26.23
CA GLU A 424 -17.99 0.83 -26.32
C GLU A 424 -18.64 -0.19 -25.39
N LEU A 425 -19.23 0.30 -24.29
CA LEU A 425 -19.79 -0.52 -23.22
C LEU A 425 -21.32 -0.37 -23.14
N LYS A 426 -21.98 -1.43 -22.70
CA LYS A 426 -23.41 -1.42 -22.32
C LYS A 426 -23.64 -0.40 -21.19
N GLU A 427 -24.86 0.12 -21.10
CA GLU A 427 -25.21 1.13 -20.09
C GLU A 427 -24.93 0.63 -18.66
N GLY A 428 -24.24 1.46 -17.86
CA GLY A 428 -23.90 1.16 -16.47
C GLY A 428 -22.76 0.15 -16.27
N LYS A 429 -22.19 -0.41 -17.35
CA LYS A 429 -21.09 -1.36 -17.32
C LYS A 429 -19.72 -0.67 -17.32
N THR A 430 -18.71 -1.37 -16.82
CA THR A 430 -17.31 -0.90 -16.80
C THR A 430 -16.38 -2.00 -17.26
N LEU A 431 -15.15 -1.66 -17.65
CA LEU A 431 -14.11 -2.67 -17.90
C LEU A 431 -13.70 -3.45 -16.64
N GLY A 432 -14.09 -2.99 -15.44
CA GLY A 432 -13.95 -3.75 -14.19
C GLY A 432 -14.79 -5.03 -14.13
N ASP A 433 -15.76 -5.21 -15.04
CA ASP A 433 -16.50 -6.46 -15.19
C ASP A 433 -15.62 -7.58 -15.78
N LEU A 434 -14.49 -7.25 -16.40
CA LEU A 434 -13.53 -8.22 -16.91
C LEU A 434 -12.68 -8.79 -15.77
N TYR A 435 -12.23 -10.03 -15.95
CA TYR A 435 -11.25 -10.66 -15.07
C TYR A 435 -10.12 -11.24 -15.89
N ILE A 436 -9.11 -10.41 -16.19
CA ILE A 436 -8.03 -10.75 -17.11
C ILE A 436 -7.00 -11.65 -16.45
N THR A 437 -7.05 -12.95 -16.76
CA THR A 437 -6.15 -13.98 -16.21
C THR A 437 -4.87 -14.17 -17.00
N SER A 438 -4.83 -13.69 -18.25
CA SER A 438 -3.63 -13.77 -19.08
C SER A 438 -3.70 -12.77 -20.22
N MET A 439 -2.53 -12.39 -20.73
CA MET A 439 -2.39 -11.53 -21.89
C MET A 439 -1.32 -12.12 -22.82
N ALA A 440 -1.53 -11.97 -24.11
CA ALA A 440 -0.51 -12.25 -25.12
C ALA A 440 -0.37 -11.03 -26.03
N PHE A 441 0.85 -10.71 -26.46
CA PHE A 441 1.12 -9.63 -27.40
C PHE A 441 1.34 -10.21 -28.78
N LYS A 442 0.61 -9.70 -29.77
CA LYS A 442 0.74 -10.14 -31.16
C LYS A 442 0.21 -9.05 -32.08
N ASP A 443 0.87 -8.86 -33.22
CA ASP A 443 0.44 -7.93 -34.27
C ASP A 443 0.21 -6.49 -33.73
N ASP A 444 1.12 -6.05 -32.85
CA ASP A 444 1.09 -4.76 -32.12
C ASP A 444 -0.08 -4.56 -31.14
N GLU A 445 -0.83 -5.63 -30.83
CA GLU A 445 -2.01 -5.61 -29.97
C GLU A 445 -1.86 -6.54 -28.76
N ILE A 446 -2.56 -6.19 -27.67
CA ILE A 446 -2.66 -7.01 -26.46
C ILE A 446 -3.96 -7.80 -26.52
N TYR A 447 -3.86 -9.13 -26.52
CA TYR A 447 -4.99 -10.06 -26.38
C TYR A 447 -5.24 -10.33 -24.90
N ALA A 448 -6.18 -9.63 -24.29
CA ALA A 448 -6.51 -9.75 -22.87
C ALA A 448 -7.62 -10.80 -22.64
N LEU A 449 -7.24 -11.98 -22.18
CA LEU A 449 -8.14 -13.10 -21.90
C LEU A 449 -8.89 -12.86 -20.59
N SER A 450 -10.19 -12.57 -20.68
CA SER A 450 -11.08 -12.51 -19.53
C SER A 450 -11.70 -13.87 -19.25
N LYS A 451 -11.44 -14.44 -18.06
CA LYS A 451 -12.18 -15.65 -17.63
C LYS A 451 -13.63 -15.34 -17.28
N ASN A 452 -13.94 -14.08 -16.96
CA ASN A 452 -15.32 -13.66 -16.75
C ASN A 452 -15.92 -13.31 -18.10
N HIS A 453 -17.13 -13.81 -18.36
CA HIS A 453 -17.87 -13.64 -19.62
C HIS A 453 -17.22 -14.30 -20.84
N ASN A 454 -16.16 -15.09 -20.72
CA ASN A 454 -15.53 -15.79 -21.85
C ASN A 454 -15.25 -14.91 -23.10
N VAL A 455 -14.61 -13.76 -22.88
CA VAL A 455 -14.18 -12.85 -23.96
C VAL A 455 -12.68 -12.58 -23.93
N ILE A 456 -12.10 -12.32 -25.09
CA ILE A 456 -10.76 -11.75 -25.28
C ILE A 456 -10.96 -10.31 -25.77
N ALA A 457 -10.51 -9.34 -24.97
CA ALA A 457 -10.49 -7.94 -25.38
C ALA A 457 -9.14 -7.66 -26.05
N ILE A 458 -9.16 -7.30 -27.33
CA ILE A 458 -7.98 -6.90 -28.09
C ILE A 458 -7.78 -5.40 -27.88
N ILE A 459 -6.65 -5.04 -27.29
CA ILE A 459 -6.33 -3.67 -26.89
C ILE A 459 -5.17 -3.19 -27.76
N ASP A 460 -5.37 -2.06 -28.43
CA ASP A 460 -4.29 -1.30 -29.07
C ASP A 460 -3.64 -0.40 -27.99
N PRO A 461 -2.41 -0.71 -27.54
CA PRO A 461 -1.75 0.06 -26.49
C PRO A 461 -1.23 1.43 -26.96
N ALA A 462 -1.18 1.69 -28.26
CA ALA A 462 -0.80 2.99 -28.80
C ALA A 462 -2.00 3.94 -28.83
N LYS A 463 -3.20 3.43 -29.14
CA LYS A 463 -4.46 4.20 -29.09
C LYS A 463 -5.07 4.26 -27.69
N GLU A 464 -4.70 3.32 -26.81
CA GLU A 464 -5.34 3.10 -25.51
C GLU A 464 -6.83 2.75 -25.65
N GLU A 465 -7.16 1.85 -26.58
CA GLU A 465 -8.55 1.50 -26.93
C GLU A 465 -8.71 -0.02 -27.11
N VAL A 466 -9.88 -0.53 -26.75
CA VAL A 466 -10.30 -1.88 -27.11
C VAL A 466 -10.81 -1.83 -28.55
N VAL A 467 -10.13 -2.51 -29.46
CA VAL A 467 -10.38 -2.44 -30.91
C VAL A 467 -11.17 -3.61 -31.46
N LYS A 468 -11.18 -4.74 -30.74
CA LYS A 468 -11.93 -5.94 -31.13
C LYS A 468 -12.24 -6.81 -29.91
N ILE A 469 -13.43 -7.41 -29.89
CA ILE A 469 -13.91 -8.36 -28.89
C ILE A 469 -14.11 -9.71 -29.54
N ILE A 470 -13.46 -10.73 -28.98
CA ILE A 470 -13.57 -12.11 -29.45
C ILE A 470 -14.18 -12.97 -28.35
N ALA A 471 -15.30 -13.62 -28.60
CA ALA A 471 -15.85 -14.60 -27.68
C ALA A 471 -15.17 -15.96 -27.85
N PHE A 472 -15.07 -16.73 -26.76
CA PHE A 472 -14.65 -18.12 -26.80
C PHE A 472 -15.67 -19.04 -26.14
N PRO A 473 -15.65 -20.36 -26.43
CA PRO A 473 -16.73 -21.25 -26.02
C PRO A 473 -16.95 -21.31 -24.51
N SER A 474 -18.23 -21.36 -24.11
CA SER A 474 -18.67 -21.42 -22.71
C SER A 474 -18.26 -22.70 -21.97
N SER A 475 -17.83 -23.73 -22.70
CA SER A 475 -17.26 -24.97 -22.14
C SER A 475 -15.91 -24.76 -21.45
N ILE A 476 -15.20 -23.66 -21.75
CA ILE A 476 -13.97 -23.25 -21.07
C ILE A 476 -14.34 -22.44 -19.83
N ILE A 477 -14.51 -23.13 -18.70
CA ILE A 477 -15.14 -22.52 -17.50
C ILE A 477 -14.16 -21.79 -16.58
N ASN A 478 -12.86 -22.08 -16.69
CA ASN A 478 -11.82 -21.51 -15.83
C ASN A 478 -10.55 -21.20 -16.61
N ALA A 479 -10.67 -20.35 -17.62
CA ALA A 479 -9.55 -19.90 -18.44
C ALA A 479 -8.43 -19.27 -17.59
N ARG A 480 -7.17 -19.63 -17.88
CA ARG A 480 -5.97 -19.26 -17.12
C ARG A 480 -4.86 -18.68 -17.97
N SER A 481 -4.69 -19.15 -19.20
CA SER A 481 -3.63 -18.64 -20.07
C SER A 481 -4.07 -18.55 -21.51
N ILE A 482 -3.56 -17.54 -22.22
CA ILE A 482 -3.63 -17.42 -23.67
C ILE A 482 -2.22 -17.31 -24.24
N PHE A 483 -1.94 -18.03 -25.31
CA PHE A 483 -0.71 -17.88 -26.09
C PHE A 483 -0.94 -18.25 -27.56
N PHE A 484 0.02 -17.92 -28.41
CA PHE A 484 -0.03 -18.22 -29.84
C PHE A 484 1.01 -19.26 -30.22
N LYS A 485 0.58 -20.27 -30.97
CA LYS A 485 1.48 -21.28 -31.57
C LYS A 485 0.86 -21.81 -32.86
N ASP A 486 1.70 -22.00 -33.88
CA ASP A 486 1.30 -22.51 -35.20
C ASP A 486 0.15 -21.71 -35.85
N GLY A 487 0.15 -20.38 -35.63
CA GLY A 487 -0.88 -19.47 -36.15
C GLY A 487 -2.26 -19.61 -35.48
N ARG A 488 -2.35 -20.31 -34.34
CA ARG A 488 -3.60 -20.55 -33.60
C ARG A 488 -3.55 -19.96 -32.20
N ILE A 489 -4.73 -19.74 -31.64
CA ILE A 489 -4.90 -19.34 -30.24
C ILE A 489 -4.99 -20.60 -29.40
N HIS A 490 -4.25 -20.63 -28.30
CA HIS A 490 -4.31 -21.69 -27.31
C HIS A 490 -4.80 -21.11 -26.00
N ILE A 491 -5.80 -21.75 -25.39
CA ILE A 491 -6.31 -21.37 -24.06
C ILE A 491 -6.11 -22.53 -23.09
N LEU A 492 -5.35 -22.28 -22.02
CA LEU A 492 -5.29 -23.18 -20.88
C LEU A 492 -6.46 -22.89 -19.94
N SER A 493 -7.13 -23.95 -19.48
CA SER A 493 -8.11 -23.93 -18.40
C SER A 493 -7.74 -24.92 -17.31
N TYR A 494 -7.99 -24.55 -16.06
CA TYR A 494 -7.93 -25.51 -14.95
C TYR A 494 -9.34 -25.83 -14.48
N GLN A 495 -9.94 -26.90 -14.99
CA GLN A 495 -11.33 -27.24 -14.70
C GLN A 495 -11.47 -28.72 -14.41
N ASP A 496 -12.43 -29.06 -13.56
CA ASP A 496 -12.71 -30.46 -13.17
C ASP A 496 -11.48 -31.19 -12.59
N GLY A 497 -10.58 -30.43 -11.95
CA GLY A 497 -9.33 -30.96 -11.38
C GLY A 497 -8.24 -31.29 -12.41
N ALA A 498 -8.36 -30.83 -13.65
CA ALA A 498 -7.42 -31.12 -14.73
C ALA A 498 -6.95 -29.85 -15.46
N ASN A 499 -5.70 -29.88 -15.95
CA ASN A 499 -5.15 -28.87 -16.85
C ASN A 499 -5.58 -29.20 -18.29
N LYS A 500 -6.52 -28.45 -18.84
CA LYS A 500 -7.05 -28.64 -20.20
C LYS A 500 -6.54 -27.54 -21.12
N LEU A 501 -5.91 -27.93 -22.21
CA LEU A 501 -5.43 -27.01 -23.23
C LEU A 501 -6.31 -27.13 -24.46
N TYR A 502 -6.91 -26.01 -24.84
CA TYR A 502 -7.79 -25.88 -25.99
C TYR A 502 -7.06 -25.18 -27.12
N THR A 503 -7.11 -25.75 -28.32
CA THR A 503 -6.70 -25.05 -29.54
C THR A 503 -7.94 -24.46 -30.19
N LEU A 504 -7.89 -23.17 -30.51
CA LEU A 504 -8.99 -22.42 -31.09
C LEU A 504 -8.63 -21.81 -32.44
N LYS A 505 -9.65 -21.66 -33.30
CA LYS A 505 -9.58 -20.98 -34.59
C LYS A 505 -10.79 -20.10 -34.79
#